data_AF-A0A949NL88-F1
#
_entry.id   AF-A0A949NL88-F1
#
_cell.length_a   1.000
_cell.length_b   1.000
_cell.length_c   1.000
_cell.angle_alpha   90.00
_cell.angle_beta   90.00
_cell.angle_gamma   90.00
#
_symmetry.space_group_name_H-M   'P 1'
#
loop_
_entity.id
_entity.type
_entity.pdbx_description
1 polymer ?
#
loop_
_entity_poly.entity_id
_entity_poly.type
_entity_poly.pdbx_seq_one_letter_code
_entity_poly.pdbx_strand_id
1 'polypeptide(L)' 'MESLTKLQRRAVYLVYYRDLTQAQAAVELGITQRRVSRLLHRGLDQMAHSLA' A
#
# COMPACT_ATOMS: atom_id res chain seq x y z
N MET A 1 6.69 3.12 -8.39
CA MET A 1 5.28 3.55 -8.31
C MET A 1 4.47 3.16 -9.55
N GLU A 2 5.04 3.25 -10.75
CA GLU A 2 4.34 2.97 -12.01
C GLU A 2 3.79 1.53 -12.11
N SER A 3 4.52 0.55 -11.59
CA SER A 3 4.13 -0.86 -11.53
C SER A 3 2.97 -1.17 -10.59
N LEU A 4 2.56 -0.23 -9.73
CA LEU A 4 1.50 -0.46 -8.74
C LEU A 4 0.10 -0.22 -9.32
N THR A 5 -0.85 -1.06 -8.91
CA THR A 5 -2.27 -0.75 -9.08
C THR A 5 -2.63 0.54 -8.32
N LYS A 6 -3.74 1.19 -8.71
CA LYS A 6 -4.25 2.39 -8.03
C LYS A 6 -4.43 2.18 -6.52
N LEU A 7 -4.93 1.01 -6.11
CA LEU A 7 -5.19 0.72 -4.71
C LEU A 7 -3.91 0.47 -3.90
N GLN A 8 -2.93 -0.24 -4.48
CA GLN A 8 -1.62 -0.41 -3.84
C GLN A 8 -0.90 0.93 -3.70
N ARG A 9 -0.90 1.75 -4.75
CA ARG A 9 -0.31 3.09 -4.73
C ARG A 9 -0.89 3.96 -3.62
N ARG A 10 -2.21 3.91 -3.44
CA ARG A 10 -2.91 4.68 -2.40
C ARG A 10 -2.61 4.16 -1.00
N ALA A 11 -2.54 2.84 -0.81
CA ALA A 11 -2.10 2.25 0.45
C ALA A 11 -0.64 2.65 0.81
N VAL A 12 0.28 2.60 -0.15
CA VAL A 12 1.68 3.02 0.03
C VAL A 12 1.76 4.50 0.39
N TYR A 13 1.02 5.36 -0.32
CA TYR A 13 0.97 6.79 -0.05
C TYR A 13 0.52 7.09 1.38
N LEU A 14 -0.59 6.49 1.82
CA LEU A 14 -1.11 6.73 3.17
C LEU A 14 -0.14 6.27 4.27
N VAL A 15 0.50 5.11 4.11
CA VAL A 15 1.35 4.56 5.16
C VAL A 15 2.74 5.20 5.19
N TYR A 16 3.37 5.42 4.03
CA TYR A 16 4.77 5.85 3.96
C TYR A 16 4.97 7.36 3.74
N TYR A 17 3.95 8.08 3.28
CA TYR A 17 4.05 9.53 3.02
C TYR A 17 3.12 10.38 3.90
N ARG A 18 2.16 9.74 4.59
CA ARG A 18 1.21 10.41 5.49
C ARG A 18 1.27 9.85 6.91
N ASP A 19 2.17 8.93 7.18
CA ASP A 19 2.40 8.30 8.49
C ASP A 19 1.15 7.67 9.12
N LEU A 20 0.19 7.23 8.29
CA LEU A 20 -0.93 6.45 8.80
C LEU A 20 -0.46 5.04 9.14
N THR A 21 -0.95 4.51 10.25
CA THR A 21 -0.88 3.07 10.50
C THR A 21 -1.70 2.31 9.45
N GLN A 22 -1.40 1.03 9.26
CA GLN A 22 -2.20 0.19 8.35
C GLN A 22 -3.67 0.08 8.77
N ALA A 23 -3.98 0.22 10.07
CA ALA A 23 -5.35 0.25 10.59
C ALA A 23 -6.08 1.54 10.19
N GLN A 24 -5.43 2.70 10.32
CA GLN A 24 -5.99 3.98 9.85
C GLN A 24 -6.16 4.01 8.33
N ALA A 25 -5.17 3.51 7.58
CA ALA A 25 -5.28 3.38 6.13
C ALA A 25 -6.42 2.43 5.70
N ALA A 26 -6.73 1.40 6.52
CA ALA A 26 -7.85 0.51 6.27
C ALA A 26 -9.20 1.23 6.38
N VAL A 27 -9.37 2.06 7.42
CA VAL A 27 -10.55 2.92 7.58
C VAL A 27 -10.70 3.86 6.37
N GLU A 28 -9.63 4.56 6.00
CA GLU A 28 -9.60 5.50 4.87
C GLU A 28 -9.92 4.83 3.51
N LEU A 29 -9.47 3.59 3.32
CA LEU A 29 -9.65 2.83 2.08
C LEU A 29 -10.94 2.00 2.06
N GLY A 30 -11.71 1.95 3.14
CA GLY A 30 -12.92 1.12 3.25
C GLY A 30 -12.63 -0.38 3.16
N ILE A 31 -11.48 -0.84 3.66
CA ILE A 31 -11.06 -2.25 3.62
C ILE A 31 -10.49 -2.70 4.97
N THR A 32 -10.29 -4.01 5.15
CA THR A 32 -9.68 -4.52 6.38
C THR A 32 -8.18 -4.25 6.44
N GLN A 33 -7.63 -4.06 7.64
CA GLN A 33 -6.18 -3.88 7.83
C GLN A 33 -5.36 -5.06 7.25
N ARG A 34 -5.88 -6.30 7.35
CA ARG A 34 -5.25 -7.47 6.71
C ARG A 34 -5.18 -7.34 5.19
N ARG A 35 -6.18 -6.73 4.54
CA ARG A 35 -6.15 -6.46 3.09
C ARG A 35 -5.12 -5.36 2.78
N VAL A 36 -5.02 -4.32 3.61
CA VAL A 36 -3.96 -3.28 3.49
C VAL A 36 -2.58 -3.92 3.57
N SER A 37 -2.33 -4.75 4.58
CA SER A 37 -1.05 -5.47 4.75
C SER A 37 -0.67 -6.26 3.49
N ARG A 38 -1.60 -7.04 2.92
CA ARG A 38 -1.37 -7.79 1.67
C ARG A 38 -1.12 -6.90 0.46
N LEU A 39 -1.79 -5.75 0.36
CA LEU A 39 -1.58 -4.79 -0.73
C LEU A 39 -0.19 -4.16 -0.64
N LEU A 40 0.23 -3.76 0.56
CA LEU A 40 1.55 -3.18 0.80
C LEU A 40 2.64 -4.18 0.48
N HIS A 41 2.55 -5.41 1.01
CA HIS A 41 3.55 -6.45 0.75
C HIS A 41 3.74 -6.70 -0.74
N ARG A 42 2.65 -6.98 -1.48
CA ARG A 42 2.72 -7.20 -2.93
C ARG A 42 3.18 -5.97 -3.70
N GLY A 43 2.80 -4.77 -3.26
CA GLY A 43 3.21 -3.52 -3.90
C GLY A 43 4.70 -3.25 -3.73
N LEU A 44 5.23 -3.45 -2.53
CA LEU A 44 6.66 -3.29 -2.24
C LEU A 44 7.49 -4.33 -3.00
N ASP A 45 7.04 -5.59 -3.06
CA ASP A 45 7.70 -6.62 -3.86
C ASP A 45 7.74 -6.23 -5.34
N GLN A 46 6.63 -5.74 -5.91
CA GLN A 46 6.58 -5.27 -7.31
C GLN A 46 7.52 -4.09 -7.55
N MET A 47 7.61 -3.16 -6.60
CA MET A 47 8.54 -2.04 -6.69
C MET A 47 9.99 -2.51 -6.65
N ALA A 48 10.33 -3.44 -5.75
CA ALA A 48 11.67 -4.00 -5.64
C ALA A 48 12.11 -4.68 -6.94
N HIS A 49 11.23 -5.50 -7.55
CA HIS A 49 11.54 -6.16 -8.82
C HIS A 49 11.66 -5.18 -10.01
N SER A 50 10.98 -4.03 -9.95
CA SER A 50 11.08 -3.01 -11.02
C SER A 50 12.31 -2.10 -10.92
N LEU A 51 13.09 -2.22 -9.84
CA LEU A 51 14.35 -1.46 -9.64
C LEU A 51 15.58 -2.26 -10.07
N ALA A 52 15.41 -3.55 -10.39
CA ALA A 52 16.43 -4.44 -10.95
C ALA A 52 16.33 -4.47 -12.48
#